data_AF-A0A7V0UF57-F1
#
_entry.id   AF-A0A7V0UF57-F1
#
_cell.length_a   1.000
_cell.length_b   1.000
_cell.length_c   1.000
_cell.angle_alpha   90.00
_cell.angle_beta   90.00
_cell.angle_gamma   90.00
#
_symmetry.space_group_name_H-M   'P 1'
#
loop_
_entity.id
_entity.type
_entity.pdbx_description
1 polymer ?
#
loop_
_entity_poly.entity_id
_entity_poly.type
_entity_poly.pdbx_seq_one_letter_code
_entity_poly.pdbx_strand_id
1 'polypeptide(L)'
;MTLTIQLKPEVEASLAAQARARGLTVAEYVGSLLEQLAQPGRQMSPEQRANALSEWAKEFPQASPLSDEAVSRESIYRRDPS
;
A
#
# COMPACT_ATOMS: atom_id res chain seq x y z
N MET A 1 -13.56 16.34 18.42
CA MET A 1 -14.36 15.27 19.05
C MET A 1 -13.43 14.44 19.91
N THR A 2 -13.83 14.08 21.13
CA THR A 2 -13.00 13.26 22.03
C THR A 2 -13.66 11.90 22.24
N LEU A 3 -12.91 10.83 21.96
CA LEU A 3 -13.33 9.43 22.10
C LEU A 3 -12.35 8.72 23.03
N THR A 4 -12.86 7.96 23.99
CA THR A 4 -12.04 7.12 24.89
C THR A 4 -12.27 5.66 24.55
N ILE A 5 -11.19 4.90 24.30
CA ILE A 5 -11.24 3.48 23.94
C ILE A 5 -10.38 2.71 24.94
N GLN A 6 -10.98 1.71 25.59
CA GLN A 6 -10.25 0.79 26.46
C GLN A 6 -9.64 -0.32 25.61
N LEU A 7 -8.31 -0.43 25.63
CA LEU A 7 -7.56 -1.44 24.90
C LEU A 7 -7.04 -2.51 25.86
N LYS A 8 -6.84 -3.72 25.34
CA LYS A 8 -6.09 -4.73 26.07
C LYS A 8 -4.60 -4.29 26.14
N PRO A 9 -3.88 -4.56 27.25
CA PRO A 9 -2.50 -4.11 27.42
C PRO A 9 -1.55 -4.52 26.29
N GLU A 10 -1.74 -5.72 25.73
CA GLU A 10 -0.94 -6.22 24.61
C GLU A 10 -1.15 -5.44 23.31
N VAL A 11 -2.37 -4.93 23.09
CA VAL A 11 -2.71 -4.13 21.91
C VAL A 11 -2.14 -2.73 22.06
N GLU A 12 -2.27 -2.13 23.24
CA GLU A 12 -1.69 -0.82 23.54
C GLU A 12 -0.17 -0.82 23.35
N ALA A 13 0.52 -1.84 23.88
CA ALA A 13 1.97 -1.98 23.73
C ALA A 13 2.39 -2.09 22.26
N SER A 14 1.66 -2.86 21.46
CA SER A 14 1.92 -2.99 20.02
C SER A 14 1.70 -1.67 19.27
N LEU A 15 0.61 -0.95 19.55
CA LEU A 15 0.35 0.36 18.96
C LEU A 15 1.42 1.38 19.34
N ALA A 16 1.87 1.36 20.59
CA ALA A 16 2.94 2.24 21.07
C ALA A 16 4.28 1.98 20.37
N ALA A 17 4.64 0.71 20.16
CA ALA A 17 5.84 0.35 19.40
C ALA A 17 5.75 0.83 17.94
N GLN A 18 4.60 0.62 17.30
CA GLN A 18 4.35 1.05 15.92
C GLN A 18 4.35 2.56 15.74
N ALA A 19 3.84 3.31 16.73
CA ALA A 19 3.85 4.77 16.72
C ALA A 19 5.28 5.30 16.87
N ARG A 20 6.06 4.76 17.82
CA ARG A 20 7.47 5.12 18.02
C ARG A 20 8.32 4.87 16.79
N ALA A 21 8.12 3.74 16.11
CA ALA A 21 8.82 3.43 14.86
C ALA A 21 8.57 4.46 13.74
N ARG A 22 7.48 5.22 13.85
CA ARG A 22 7.07 6.29 12.91
C ARG A 22 7.32 7.70 13.45
N GLY A 23 7.89 7.83 14.66
CA GLY A 23 8.09 9.12 15.32
C GLY A 23 6.80 9.82 15.76
N LEU A 24 5.71 9.07 15.92
CA LEU A 24 4.38 9.60 16.30
C LEU A 24 4.04 9.24 17.76
N THR A 25 3.16 10.02 18.37
CA THR A 25 2.49 9.60 19.60
C THR A 25 1.47 8.50 19.31
N VAL A 26 1.09 7.74 20.34
CA VAL A 26 0.08 6.66 20.20
C VAL A 26 -1.26 7.23 19.73
N ALA A 27 -1.64 8.41 20.25
CA ALA A 27 -2.90 9.06 19.89
C ALA A 27 -2.91 9.52 18.42
N GLU A 28 -1.83 10.13 17.93
CA GLU A 28 -1.71 10.52 16.52
C GLU A 28 -1.73 9.30 15.60
N TYR A 29 -1.01 8.24 15.97
CA TYR A 29 -0.98 7.01 15.19
C TYR A 29 -2.36 6.35 15.11
N VAL A 30 -3.04 6.18 16.24
CA VAL A 30 -4.40 5.62 16.28
C VAL A 30 -5.38 6.52 15.53
N GLY A 31 -5.26 7.85 15.65
CA GLY A 31 -6.05 8.81 14.89
C GLY A 31 -5.90 8.61 13.39
N SER A 32 -4.66 8.50 12.89
CA SER A 32 -4.39 8.28 11.46
C SER A 32 -4.99 6.96 10.94
N LEU A 33 -4.94 5.89 11.74
CA LEU A 33 -5.57 4.61 11.40
C LEU A 33 -7.09 4.72 11.33
N LEU A 34 -7.72 5.43 12.28
CA LEU A 34 -9.16 5.65 12.27
C LEU A 34 -9.58 6.51 11.08
N GLU A 35 -8.82 7.55 10.74
CA GLU A 35 -9.07 8.36 9.55
C GLU A 35 -8.96 7.51 8.27
N GLN A 36 -7.94 6.67 8.16
CA GLN A 36 -7.78 5.77 7.01
C GLN A 36 -8.95 4.78 6.87
N LEU A 37 -9.44 4.24 7.99
CA LEU A 37 -10.60 3.33 8.00
C LEU A 37 -11.92 4.06 7.75
N ALA A 38 -12.02 5.31 8.19
CA ALA A 38 -13.19 6.15 7.98
C ALA A 38 -13.26 6.71 6.55
N GLN A 39 -12.14 6.72 5.82
CA GLN A 39 -12.22 6.95 4.39
C GLN A 39 -13.07 5.85 3.78
N PRO A 40 -14.16 6.18 3.07
CA PRO A 40 -14.91 5.19 2.33
C PRO A 40 -13.88 4.48 1.45
N GLY A 41 -13.70 3.17 1.69
CA GLY A 41 -12.76 2.40 0.89
C GLY A 41 -13.05 2.76 -0.56
N ARG A 42 -12.02 3.17 -1.31
CA ARG A 42 -12.13 3.31 -2.77
C ARG A 42 -12.37 1.91 -3.32
N GLN A 43 -13.59 1.39 -3.13
CA GLN A 43 -14.14 0.31 -3.89
C GLN A 43 -14.38 0.88 -5.27
N MET A 44 -13.29 1.03 -6.01
CA MET A 44 -13.36 1.30 -7.41
C MET A 44 -14.08 0.11 -8.04
N SER A 45 -15.18 0.39 -8.74
CA SER A 45 -15.79 -0.59 -9.64
C SER A 45 -14.73 -1.11 -10.62
N PRO A 46 -14.94 -2.28 -11.24
CA PRO A 46 -14.06 -2.76 -12.30
C PRO A 46 -13.78 -1.68 -13.37
N GLU A 47 -14.79 -0.90 -13.78
CA GLU A 47 -14.57 0.19 -14.75
C GLU A 47 -13.71 1.31 -14.18
N GLN A 48 -13.94 1.72 -12.92
CA GLN A 48 -13.13 2.76 -12.28
C GLN A 48 -11.66 2.33 -12.15
N ARG A 49 -11.40 1.05 -11.88
CA ARG A 49 -10.04 0.49 -11.86
C ARG A 49 -9.40 0.50 -13.25
N ALA A 50 -10.13 0.07 -14.27
CA ALA A 50 -9.63 0.07 -15.65
C ALA A 50 -9.29 1.48 -16.14
N ASN A 51 -10.12 2.47 -15.79
CA ASN A 51 -9.87 3.87 -16.11
C ASN A 51 -8.65 4.42 -15.36
N ALA A 52 -8.54 4.17 -14.04
CA ALA A 52 -7.39 4.61 -13.26
C ALA A 52 -6.07 3.99 -13.79
N LEU A 53 -6.09 2.71 -14.16
CA LEU A 53 -4.94 2.03 -14.77
C LEU A 53 -4.58 2.65 -16.12
N SER A 54 -5.58 2.96 -16.95
CA SER A 54 -5.36 3.57 -18.27
C SER A 54 -4.80 4.99 -18.17
N GLU A 55 -5.28 5.80 -17.21
CA GLU A 55 -4.74 7.14 -16.96
C GLU A 55 -3.30 7.08 -16.47
N TRP A 56 -3.01 6.20 -15.50
CA TRP A 56 -1.64 5.99 -15.01
C TRP A 56 -0.69 5.52 -16.11
N ALA A 57 -1.14 4.62 -17.00
CA ALA A 57 -0.33 4.15 -18.13
C ALA A 57 0.08 5.27 -19.10
N LYS A 58 -0.73 6.35 -19.22
CA LYS A 58 -0.40 7.51 -20.07
C LYS A 58 0.74 8.35 -19.53
N GLU A 59 1.07 8.23 -18.24
CA GLU A 59 2.20 8.94 -17.63
C GLU A 59 3.56 8.36 -18.06
N PHE A 60 3.57 7.15 -18.62
CA PHE A 60 4.79 6.50 -19.07
C PHE A 60 5.06 6.77 -20.55
N PRO A 61 6.33 7.01 -20.93
CA PRO A 61 6.71 7.10 -22.33
C PRO A 61 6.44 5.76 -23.03
N GLN A 62 6.08 5.84 -24.31
CA GLN A 62 5.97 4.65 -25.15
C GLN A 62 7.33 3.95 -25.22
N ALA A 63 7.42 2.75 -24.64
CA ALA A 63 8.61 1.92 -24.70
C ALA A 63 8.53 0.95 -25.88
N SER A 64 9.67 0.62 -26.47
CA SER A 64 9.73 -0.45 -27.47
C SER A 64 9.29 -1.78 -26.83
N PRO A 65 8.53 -2.63 -27.55
CA PRO A 65 8.20 -3.96 -27.06
C PRO A 65 9.46 -4.75 -26.68
N LEU A 66 9.35 -5.52 -25.60
CA LEU A 66 10.40 -6.46 -25.22
C LEU A 66 10.55 -7.54 -26.31
N SER A 67 11.77 -8.03 -26.52
CA SER A 67 12.01 -9.17 -27.41
C SER A 67 11.48 -10.45 -26.77
N ASP A 68 11.13 -11.43 -27.61
CA ASP A 68 10.66 -12.75 -27.15
C ASP A 68 11.66 -13.43 -26.21
N GLU A 69 12.95 -13.27 -26.49
CA GLU A 69 14.02 -13.77 -25.62
C GLU A 69 14.00 -13.08 -24.24
N ALA A 70 13.74 -11.78 -24.17
CA ALA A 70 13.71 -11.03 -22.91
C ALA A 70 12.57 -11.49 -22.00
N VAL A 71 11.43 -11.90 -22.57
CA VAL A 71 10.28 -12.46 -21.86
C VAL A 71 10.27 -13.99 -21.82
N SER A 72 11.35 -14.66 -22.28
CA SER A 72 11.41 -16.13 -22.26
C SER A 72 11.40 -16.66 -20.82
N ARG A 73 10.86 -17.86 -20.63
CA ARG A 73 10.82 -18.53 -19.32
C ARG A 73 12.22 -18.65 -18.74
N GLU A 74 13.20 -19.02 -19.56
CA GLU A 74 14.60 -19.14 -19.19
C GLU A 74 15.20 -17.80 -18.75
N SER A 75 14.77 -16.67 -19.31
CA SER A 75 15.19 -15.31 -18.92
C SER A 75 14.58 -14.90 -17.57
N ILE A 76 13.27 -15.10 -17.40
CA ILE A 76 12.53 -14.73 -16.17
C ILE A 76 13.00 -15.54 -14.96
N TYR A 77 13.34 -16.82 -15.15
CA TYR A 77 13.79 -17.70 -14.06
C TYR A 77 15.32 -17.77 -13.91
N ARG A 78 16.09 -17.03 -14.70
CA ARG A 78 17.55 -16.92 -14.52
C ARG A 78 17.83 -16.09 -13.28
N ARG A 79 17.85 -16.75 -12.13
CA ARG A 79 18.41 -16.21 -10.90
C ARG A 79 19.94 -16.20 -11.07
N ASP A 80 20.56 -15.03 -11.02
CA ASP A 80 22.02 -14.93 -10.94
C ASP A 80 22.52 -15.83 -9.79
N PRO A 81 23.44 -16.78 -10.03
CA PRO A 81 24.15 -17.42 -8.94
C PRO A 81 25.03 -16.35 -8.27
N SER A 82 24.74 -16.05 -7.00
CA SER A 82 25.54 -15.19 -6.11
C SER A 82 26.93 -15.75 -5.86
#